data_AF-A0A2K8T0T2-F1
#
_entry.id   AF-A0A2K8T0T2-F1
#
_cell.length_a   1.000
_cell.length_b   1.000
_cell.length_c   1.000
_cell.angle_alpha   90.00
_cell.angle_beta   90.00
_cell.angle_gamma   90.00
#
_symmetry.space_group_name_H-M   'P 1'
#
loop_
_entity.id
_entity.type
_entity.pdbx_description
1 polymer ?
#
loop_
_entity_poly.entity_id
_entity_poly.type
_entity_poly.pdbx_seq_one_letter_code
_entity_poly.pdbx_strand_id
1 'polypeptide(L)' 'MTQQNATRLFEAVKKDQALQQRLKATANPEAFVKIAQERGYDFSVEELESEISKLSEEDLAAIVNPGWGNRRHINPR' A
#
# COMPACT_ATOMS: atom_id res chain seq x y z
N MET A 1 1.92 11.90 -15.55
CA MET A 1 1.22 10.61 -15.73
C MET A 1 1.82 9.51 -14.84
N THR A 2 2.33 9.86 -13.65
CA THR A 2 3.03 8.95 -12.71
C THR A 2 2.23 8.75 -11.42
N GLN A 3 1.57 9.81 -10.93
CA GLN A 3 0.70 9.77 -9.76
C GLN A 3 -0.44 8.73 -9.87
N GLN A 4 -0.94 8.48 -11.09
CA GLN A 4 -1.94 7.43 -11.35
C GLN A 4 -1.37 6.02 -11.23
N ASN A 5 -0.05 5.83 -11.34
CA ASN A 5 0.57 4.51 -11.29
C ASN A 5 0.69 4.03 -9.84
N ALA A 6 1.09 4.90 -8.90
CA ALA A 6 1.18 4.56 -7.49
C ALA A 6 -0.19 4.13 -6.92
N THR A 7 -1.24 4.93 -7.15
CA THR A 7 -2.62 4.60 -6.74
C THR A 7 -3.08 3.27 -7.34
N ARG A 8 -2.84 3.06 -8.64
CA ARG A 8 -3.22 1.82 -9.33
C ARG A 8 -2.43 0.60 -8.86
N LEU A 9 -1.19 0.80 -8.40
CA LEU A 9 -0.43 -0.24 -7.71
C LEU A 9 -1.12 -0.56 -6.38
N PHE A 10 -1.39 0.41 -5.51
CA PHE A 10 -2.07 0.17 -4.23
C PHE A 10 -3.40 -0.57 -4.36
N GLU A 11 -4.20 -0.23 -5.38
CA GLU A 11 -5.41 -1.00 -5.69
C GLU A 11 -5.12 -2.45 -6.08
N ALA A 12 -4.06 -2.69 -6.86
CA ALA A 12 -3.61 -4.03 -7.20
C ALA A 12 -3.10 -4.78 -5.96
N VAL A 13 -2.35 -4.14 -5.06
CA VAL A 13 -1.91 -4.74 -3.78
C VAL A 13 -3.11 -5.16 -2.92
N LYS A 14 -4.13 -4.30 -2.83
CA LYS A 14 -5.35 -4.62 -2.05
C LYS A 14 -6.10 -5.84 -2.61
N LYS A 15 -6.00 -6.11 -3.93
CA LYS A 15 -6.66 -7.24 -4.60
C LYS A 15 -5.78 -8.50 -4.67
N ASP A 16 -4.47 -8.35 -4.79
CA ASP A 16 -3.49 -9.42 -4.99
C ASP A 16 -2.65 -9.62 -3.73
N GLN A 17 -3.06 -10.58 -2.90
CA GLN A 17 -2.42 -10.90 -1.63
C GLN A 17 -0.97 -11.42 -1.81
N ALA A 18 -0.66 -12.05 -2.94
CA ALA A 18 0.71 -12.50 -3.24
C ALA A 18 1.62 -11.30 -3.56
N LEU A 19 1.08 -10.30 -4.26
CA LEU A 19 1.75 -9.02 -4.49
C LEU A 19 1.99 -8.29 -3.17
N GLN A 20 0.99 -8.25 -2.28
CA GLN A 20 1.12 -7.68 -0.95
C GLN A 20 2.21 -8.36 -0.11
N GLN A 21 2.27 -9.69 -0.11
CA GLN A 21 3.32 -10.42 0.60
C GLN A 21 4.72 -10.15 0.04
N ARG A 22 4.86 -10.12 -1.29
CA ARG A 22 6.13 -9.77 -1.95
C ARG A 22 6.58 -8.36 -1.60
N LEU A 23 5.68 -7.39 -1.61
CA LEU A 23 6.01 -6.02 -1.26
C LEU A 23 6.34 -5.86 0.22
N LYS A 24 5.63 -6.55 1.12
CA LYS A 24 5.95 -6.60 2.56
C LYS A 24 7.32 -7.21 2.84
N ALA A 25 7.76 -8.16 2.02
CA ALA A 25 9.07 -8.78 2.17
C ALA A 25 10.21 -7.82 1.80
N THR A 26 9.92 -6.76 1.04
CA THR A 26 10.88 -5.69 0.73
C THR A 26 10.94 -4.66 1.86
N ALA A 27 12.05 -4.63 2.59
CA ALA A 27 12.31 -3.64 3.63
C ALA A 27 12.74 -2.27 3.08
N ASN A 28 13.15 -2.20 1.80
CA ASN A 28 13.73 -1.00 1.20
C ASN A 28 12.77 -0.35 0.19
N PRO A 29 12.56 0.99 0.24
CA PRO A 29 11.67 1.70 -0.67
C PRO A 29 12.14 1.63 -2.13
N GLU A 30 13.45 1.62 -2.38
CA GLU A 30 14.00 1.45 -3.73
C GLU A 30 13.68 0.08 -4.33
N ALA A 31 13.70 -0.97 -3.51
CA ALA A 31 13.38 -2.33 -3.95
C ALA A 31 11.88 -2.47 -4.22
N PHE A 32 11.03 -1.75 -3.48
CA PHE A 32 9.61 -1.63 -3.79
C PHE A 32 9.37 -1.00 -5.17
N VAL A 33 10.05 0.12 -5.48
CA VAL A 33 9.95 0.77 -6.79
C VAL A 33 10.39 -0.17 -7.91
N LYS A 34 11.46 -0.96 -7.72
CA LYS A 34 11.88 -1.96 -8.72
C LYS A 34 10.81 -3.02 -8.98
N ILE A 35 10.20 -3.58 -7.94
CA ILE A 35 9.11 -4.57 -8.09
C ILE A 35 7.89 -3.95 -8.79
N ALA A 36 7.60 -2.70 -8.48
CA ALA A 36 6.55 -1.93 -9.14
C ALA A 36 6.83 -1.75 -10.64
N GLN A 37 8.06 -1.36 -10.98
CA GLN A 37 8.51 -1.20 -12.37
C GLN A 37 8.46 -2.51 -13.15
N GLU A 38 8.83 -3.64 -12.54
CA GLU A 38 8.70 -4.98 -13.14
C GLU A 38 7.24 -5.33 -13.49
N ARG A 39 6.28 -4.80 -12.71
CA ARG A 39 4.83 -4.94 -12.96
C ARG A 39 4.28 -3.88 -13.92
N GLY A 40 5.11 -2.96 -14.40
CA GLY A 40 4.72 -1.87 -15.32
C GLY A 40 4.22 -0.61 -14.63
N TYR A 41 4.47 -0.45 -13.33
CA TYR A 41 4.18 0.78 -12.59
C TYR A 41 5.45 1.60 -12.44
N ASP A 42 5.48 2.77 -13.09
CA ASP A 42 6.61 3.70 -13.02
C ASP A 42 6.25 4.88 -12.11
N PHE A 43 6.98 5.03 -11.00
CA PHE A 43 6.92 6.16 -10.05
C PHE A 43 8.22 6.24 -9.24
N SER A 44 8.49 7.40 -8.64
CA SER A 44 9.68 7.61 -7.80
C SER A 44 9.44 7.22 -6.33
N VAL A 45 10.54 7.08 -5.57
CA VAL A 45 10.44 6.86 -4.11
C VAL A 45 9.71 8.02 -3.43
N GLU A 46 9.95 9.26 -3.87
CA GLU A 46 9.28 10.45 -3.33
C GLU A 46 7.76 10.43 -3.57
N GLU A 47 7.33 9.98 -4.75
CA GLU A 47 5.91 9.81 -5.07
C GLU A 47 5.27 8.72 -4.19
N LEU A 48 5.99 7.61 -3.95
CA LEU A 48 5.55 6.56 -3.05
C LEU A 48 5.39 7.06 -1.61
N GLU A 49 6.36 7.80 -1.09
CA GLU A 49 6.28 8.39 0.25
C GLU A 49 5.15 9.41 0.35
N SER A 50 4.96 10.23 -0.69
CA SER A 50 3.84 11.17 -0.76
C SER A 50 2.50 10.44 -0.71
N GLU A 51 2.36 9.33 -1.44
CA GLU A 51 1.11 8.57 -1.49
C GLU A 51 0.85 7.79 -0.20
N ILE A 52 1.90 7.23 0.42
CA ILE A 52 1.84 6.62 1.76
C ILE A 52 1.42 7.68 2.79
N SER A 53 1.95 8.89 2.70
CA SER A 53 1.59 9.99 3.60
C SER A 53 0.16 10.50 3.40
N LYS A 54 -0.46 10.24 2.24
CA LYS A 54 -1.89 10.54 1.99
C LYS A 54 -2.82 9.43 2.49
N LEU A 55 -2.32 8.21 2.66
CA LEU A 55 -3.11 7.15 3.28
C LEU A 55 -3.38 7.50 4.74
N SER A 56 -4.58 7.20 5.22
CA SER A 56 -4.84 7.25 6.65
C SER A 56 -4.04 6.16 7.37
N GLU A 57 -3.74 6.37 8.65
CA GLU A 57 -3.12 5.37 9.50
C GLU A 57 -3.92 4.05 9.50
N GLU A 58 -5.24 4.14 9.31
CA GLU A 58 -6.13 2.96 9.26
C GLU A 58 -5.94 2.15 7.98
N ASP A 59 -5.83 2.83 6.83
CA ASP A 59 -5.56 2.17 5.55
C ASP A 59 -4.18 1.49 5.56
N LEU A 60 -3.18 2.15 6.13
CA LEU A 60 -1.84 1.56 6.31
C LEU A 60 -1.87 0.37 7.27
N ALA A 61 -2.58 0.49 8.40
CA ALA A 61 -2.71 -0.59 9.37
C ALA A 61 -3.42 -1.81 8.77
N ALA A 62 -4.45 -1.61 7.95
CA ALA A 62 -5.14 -2.68 7.24
C ALA A 62 -4.22 -3.40 6.23
N ILE A 63 -3.32 -2.66 5.58
CA ILE A 63 -2.31 -3.24 4.68
C ILE A 63 -1.26 -4.01 5.49
N VAL A 64 -0.74 -3.47 6.58
CA VAL A 64 0.34 -4.08 7.37
C VAL A 64 -0.17 -5.27 8.20
N ASN A 65 -1.30 -5.11 8.90
CA ASN A 65 -1.90 -6.08 9.79
C ASN A 65 -3.37 -6.38 9.39
N PRO A 66 -3.57 -7.16 8.30
CA PRO A 66 -4.91 -7.54 7.85
C PRO A 66 -5.55 -8.48 8.88
N GLY A 67 -6.44 -7.93 9.71
CA GLY A 67 -7.11 -8.67 10.80
C GLY A 67 -7.38 -7.81 12.03
N TRP A 68 -6.65 -6.71 12.19
CA TRP A 68 -6.93 -5.71 13.22
C TRP A 68 -7.93 -4.67 12.69
N GLY A 69 -9.17 -5.09 12.46
CA GLY A 69 -10.25 -4.18 12.06
C GLY A 69 -10.68 -3.26 13.21
N ASN A 70 -11.25 -2.11 12.87
CA ASN A 70 -11.72 -1.13 13.84
C ASN A 70 -12.63 -1.81 14.87
N ARG A 71 -12.22 -1.82 16.13
CA ARG A 71 -13.11 -2.10 17.26
C ARG A 71 -14.12 -0.96 17.33
N ARG A 72 -15.17 -1.03 16.53
CA ARG A 72 -16.30 -0.11 16.63
C ARG A 72 -16.88 -0.28 18.02
N HIS A 73 -16.84 0.77 18.83
CA HIS A 73 -17.60 0.82 20.07
C HIS A 73 -19.05 0.52 19.71
N ILE A 74 -19.57 -0.59 20.22
CA ILE A 74 -20.99 -0.89 20.17
C ILE A 74 -21.61 0.12 21.13
N ASN A 75 -22.22 1.19 20.62
CA ASN A 75 -22.97 2.11 21.47
C ASN A 75 -24.21 1.37 21.98
N PRO A 76 -24.32 1.09 23.29
CA PRO A 76 -25.57 0.57 23.84
C PRO A 76 -26.60 1.71 23.82
N ARG A 77 -27.82 1.36 23.41
CA ARG A 77 -29.01 2.24 23.45
C ARG A 77 -29.46 2.51 24.87
#